data_AF-A0A6N8YRA1-F1
#
_entry.id   AF-A0A6N8YRA1-F1
#
_cell.length_a   1.000
_cell.length_b   1.000
_cell.length_c   1.000
_cell.angle_alpha   90.00
_cell.angle_beta   90.00
_cell.angle_gamma   90.00
#
_symmetry.space_group_name_H-M   'P 1'
#
loop_
_entity.id
_entity.type
_entity.pdbx_description
1 polymer ?
#
loop_
_entity_poly.entity_id
_entity_poly.type
_entity_poly.pdbx_seq_one_letter_code
_entity_poly.pdbx_strand_id
1 'polypeptide(L)'
;MASPSISVLQAGRASGEPGAWQVAFEVRNAGGEPVDLLEAWLPHGRFRAEAVPLTAQPSLASGASARLEFIVGFDEPPGEPVENAFVILRVRWQGREWRVLTRLTVTADADGSPVASTELITFHPVGFSR
;
A
#
# COMPACT_ATOMS: atom_id res chain seq x y z
N MET A 1 -2.90 1.86 23.30
CA MET A 1 -1.75 2.65 22.81
C MET A 1 -2.21 3.42 21.58
N ALA A 2 -1.78 4.67 21.41
CA ALA A 2 -2.03 5.40 20.18
C ALA A 2 -1.20 4.80 19.02
N SER A 3 -1.73 4.86 17.81
CA SER A 3 -1.08 4.44 16.56
C SER A 3 -1.09 5.60 15.58
N PRO A 4 -0.26 5.58 14.51
CA PRO A 4 -0.46 6.48 13.39
C PRO A 4 -1.86 6.29 12.79
N SER A 5 -2.35 7.31 12.10
CA SER A 5 -3.60 7.28 11.34
C SER A 5 -3.28 7.54 9.88
N ILE A 6 -3.40 6.50 9.04
CA ILE A 6 -3.04 6.52 7.62
C ILE A 6 -4.20 5.93 6.83
N SER A 7 -4.58 6.57 5.73
CA SER A 7 -5.41 5.95 4.69
C SER A 7 -4.57 5.60 3.48
N VAL A 8 -4.90 4.48 2.84
CA VAL A 8 -4.29 4.04 1.59
C VAL A 8 -5.42 3.74 0.62
N LEU A 9 -5.40 4.35 -0.56
CA LEU A 9 -6.43 4.18 -1.60
C LEU A 9 -5.75 4.02 -2.95
N GLN A 10 -6.32 3.21 -3.85
CA GLN A 10 -5.81 3.16 -5.21
C GLN A 10 -6.01 4.52 -5.89
N ALA A 11 -4.93 5.04 -6.49
CA ALA A 11 -4.89 6.36 -7.12
C ALA A 11 -4.62 6.29 -8.63
N GLY A 12 -4.41 5.10 -9.18
CA GLY A 12 -4.26 4.90 -10.62
C GLY A 12 -3.84 3.49 -10.99
N ARG A 13 -3.95 3.20 -12.28
CA ARG A 13 -3.44 2.00 -12.93
C ARG A 13 -3.06 2.31 -14.37
N ALA A 14 -2.03 1.65 -14.88
CA ALA A 14 -1.62 1.73 -16.28
C ALA A 14 -1.06 0.37 -16.72
N SER A 15 -1.27 0.02 -17.98
CA SER A 15 -0.67 -1.18 -18.58
C SER A 15 0.85 -1.02 -18.67
N GLY A 16 1.58 -2.04 -18.24
CA GLY A 16 3.03 -2.14 -18.41
C GLY A 16 3.41 -3.06 -19.57
N GLU A 17 4.49 -3.81 -19.39
CA GLU A 17 4.83 -4.95 -20.25
C GLU A 17 3.72 -6.04 -20.19
N PRO A 18 3.61 -6.93 -21.18
CA PRO A 18 2.62 -8.01 -21.17
C PRO A 18 2.63 -8.80 -19.85
N GLY A 19 1.48 -8.86 -19.18
CA GLY A 19 1.32 -9.52 -17.88
C GLY A 19 1.71 -8.67 -16.66
N ALA A 20 2.12 -7.41 -16.87
CA ALA A 20 2.47 -6.48 -15.81
C ALA A 20 1.61 -5.21 -15.85
N TRP A 21 1.28 -4.71 -14.66
CA TRP A 21 0.54 -3.48 -14.45
C TRP A 21 1.31 -2.54 -13.56
N GLN A 22 1.31 -1.26 -13.90
CA GLN A 22 1.66 -0.20 -12.97
C GLN A 22 0.43 0.13 -12.14
N VAL A 23 0.53 0.01 -10.82
CA VAL A 23 -0.54 0.37 -9.89
C VAL A 23 -0.03 1.46 -8.96
N ALA A 24 -0.86 2.48 -8.76
CA ALA A 24 -0.55 3.58 -7.87
C ALA A 24 -1.50 3.61 -6.68
N PHE A 25 -0.97 3.95 -5.51
CA PHE A 25 -1.71 4.17 -4.28
C PHE A 25 -1.43 5.57 -3.73
N GLU A 26 -2.46 6.27 -3.30
CA GLU A 26 -2.32 7.47 -2.47
C GLU A 26 -2.29 7.04 -1.00
N VAL A 27 -1.23 7.44 -0.31
CA VAL A 27 -1.06 7.28 1.13
C VAL A 27 -1.23 8.65 1.77
N ARG A 28 -2.19 8.80 2.67
CA ARG A 28 -2.48 10.07 3.35
C ARG A 28 -2.35 9.93 4.85
N ASN A 29 -1.69 10.89 5.49
CA ASN A 29 -1.69 11.02 6.93
C ASN A 29 -3.01 11.66 7.39
N ALA A 30 -3.88 10.86 8.00
CA ALA A 30 -5.14 11.29 8.58
C ALA A 30 -5.03 11.64 10.07
N GLY A 31 -3.82 11.59 10.64
CA GLY A 31 -3.52 11.94 12.02
C GLY A 31 -3.11 13.41 12.20
N GLY A 32 -2.95 13.80 13.46
CA GLY A 32 -2.45 15.13 13.83
C GLY A 32 -0.92 15.28 13.79
N GLU A 33 -0.20 14.16 13.82
CA GLU A 33 1.26 14.12 13.96
C GLU A 33 1.93 13.62 12.68
N PRO A 34 3.12 14.13 12.31
CA PRO A 34 3.84 13.70 11.11
C PRO A 34 4.16 12.20 11.09
N VAL A 35 4.17 11.62 9.90
CA VAL A 35 4.52 10.21 9.66
C VAL A 35 5.65 10.13 8.63
N ASP A 36 6.78 9.55 9.00
CA ASP A 36 7.86 9.29 8.04
C ASP A 36 7.58 7.97 7.31
N LEU A 37 7.46 8.02 5.99
CA LEU A 37 7.38 6.82 5.16
C LEU A 37 8.79 6.26 4.97
N LEU A 38 9.01 4.99 5.31
CA LEU A 38 10.34 4.36 5.22
C LEU A 38 10.43 3.42 4.02
N GLU A 39 9.42 2.59 3.82
CA GLU A 39 9.44 1.49 2.85
C GLU A 39 8.02 1.02 2.54
N ALA A 40 7.79 0.51 1.33
CA ALA A 40 6.52 -0.11 0.95
C ALA A 40 6.71 -1.36 0.09
N TRP A 41 5.81 -2.33 0.18
CA TRP A 41 5.82 -3.56 -0.63
C TRP A 41 4.45 -4.23 -0.71
N LEU A 42 4.29 -5.13 -1.68
CA LEU A 42 3.09 -5.93 -1.89
C LEU A 42 3.49 -7.41 -1.87
N PRO A 43 3.12 -8.21 -0.86
CA PRO A 43 3.65 -9.56 -0.69
C PRO A 43 2.87 -10.67 -1.43
N HIS A 44 1.69 -10.37 -1.98
CA HIS A 44 0.78 -11.41 -2.47
C HIS A 44 1.25 -11.98 -3.81
N GLY A 45 1.33 -13.31 -3.96
CA GLY A 45 1.98 -13.95 -5.12
C GLY A 45 1.51 -13.47 -6.50
N ARG A 46 0.19 -13.28 -6.67
CA ARG A 46 -0.44 -12.81 -7.92
C ARG A 46 -0.66 -11.29 -8.00
N PHE A 47 -0.19 -10.56 -6.99
CA PHE A 47 -0.24 -9.10 -6.91
C PHE A 47 0.95 -8.65 -6.04
N ARG A 48 2.17 -8.85 -6.58
CA ARG A 48 3.44 -8.74 -5.85
C ARG A 48 4.27 -7.57 -6.36
N ALA A 49 4.90 -6.86 -5.43
CA ALA A 49 6.00 -5.95 -5.69
C ALA A 49 7.04 -6.08 -4.57
N GLU A 50 8.32 -6.06 -4.95
CA GLU A 50 9.42 -6.06 -3.99
C GLU A 50 9.40 -4.81 -3.11
N ALA A 51 10.13 -4.87 -1.99
CA ALA A 51 10.24 -3.72 -1.11
C ALA A 51 11.00 -2.57 -1.76
N VAL A 52 10.37 -1.41 -1.77
CA VAL A 52 10.96 -0.17 -2.28
C VAL A 52 11.23 0.78 -1.12
N PRO A 53 12.48 1.23 -0.92
CA PRO A 53 12.79 2.30 0.01
C PRO A 53 12.10 3.60 -0.42
N LEU A 54 11.47 4.29 0.52
CA LEU A 54 10.79 5.57 0.27
C LEU A 54 11.69 6.76 0.64
N THR A 55 13.01 6.61 0.47
CA THR A 55 14.03 7.59 0.90
C THR A 55 13.92 8.94 0.20
N ALA A 56 13.27 8.99 -0.97
CA ALA A 56 12.99 10.22 -1.71
C ALA A 56 11.66 10.88 -1.32
N GLN A 57 10.81 10.20 -0.53
CA GLN A 57 9.52 10.73 -0.10
C GLN A 57 9.62 11.30 1.33
N PRO A 58 9.21 12.57 1.53
CA PRO A 58 9.35 13.23 2.82
C PRO A 58 8.31 12.74 3.83
N SER A 59 8.57 13.10 5.09
CA SER A 59 7.60 13.01 6.19
C SER A 59 6.25 13.59 5.78
N LEU A 60 5.18 12.80 5.91
CA LEU A 60 3.82 13.23 5.67
C LEU A 60 3.34 14.05 6.86
N ALA A 61 3.26 15.37 6.69
CA ALA A 61 2.57 16.25 7.63
C ALA A 61 1.09 15.85 7.79
N SER A 62 0.44 16.35 8.85
CA SER A 62 -1.00 16.15 9.05
C SER A 62 -1.80 16.58 7.80
N GLY A 63 -2.65 15.68 7.30
CA GLY A 63 -3.47 15.88 6.12
C GLY A 63 -2.75 15.72 4.78
N ALA A 64 -1.42 15.64 4.74
CA ALA A 64 -0.64 15.49 3.51
C ALA A 64 -0.72 14.06 2.95
N SER A 65 -0.53 13.94 1.64
CA SER A 65 -0.47 12.65 0.93
C SER A 65 0.79 12.48 0.09
N ALA A 66 1.14 11.23 -0.18
CA ALA A 66 2.15 10.83 -1.15
C ALA A 66 1.57 9.75 -2.08
N ARG A 67 2.03 9.77 -3.34
CA ARG A 67 1.71 8.75 -4.32
C ARG A 67 2.82 7.70 -4.33
N LEU A 68 2.44 6.43 -4.17
CA LEU A 68 3.31 5.27 -4.31
C LEU A 68 2.97 4.55 -5.60
N GLU A 69 3.97 4.07 -6.33
CA GLU A 69 3.78 3.36 -7.60
C GLU A 69 4.54 2.04 -7.58
N PHE A 70 3.90 0.99 -8.06
CA PHE A 70 4.42 -0.37 -8.09
C PHE A 70 4.20 -0.98 -9.46
N ILE A 71 5.14 -1.82 -9.90
CA ILE A 71 4.92 -2.76 -10.99
C ILE A 71 4.54 -4.09 -10.37
N VAL A 72 3.39 -4.63 -10.78
CA VAL A 72 2.85 -5.91 -10.29
C VAL A 72 2.55 -6.83 -11.46
N GLY A 73 2.84 -8.12 -11.32
CA GLY A 73 2.23 -9.14 -12.17
C GLY A 73 0.76 -9.31 -11.78
N PHE A 74 -0.15 -9.34 -12.74
CA PHE A 74 -1.59 -9.55 -12.51
C PHE A 74 -2.25 -10.08 -13.79
N ASP A 75 -2.80 -11.29 -13.72
CA ASP A 75 -3.38 -12.03 -14.87
C ASP A 75 -4.76 -12.64 -14.57
N GLU A 76 -5.44 -12.12 -13.56
CA GLU A 76 -6.71 -12.69 -13.09
C GLU A 76 -7.83 -12.52 -14.11
N PRO A 77 -8.72 -13.53 -14.25
CA PRO A 77 -9.91 -13.37 -15.07
C PRO A 77 -10.87 -12.33 -14.47
N PRO A 78 -11.60 -11.57 -15.31
CA PRO A 78 -12.63 -10.65 -14.83
C PRO A 78 -13.65 -11.36 -13.92
N GLY A 79 -13.94 -10.76 -12.76
CA GLY A 79 -14.94 -11.24 -11.82
C GLY A 79 -14.43 -12.19 -10.72
N GLU A 80 -13.17 -12.64 -10.75
CA GLU A 80 -12.55 -13.37 -9.64
C GLU A 80 -11.70 -12.43 -8.77
N PRO A 81 -12.06 -12.22 -7.49
CA PRO A 81 -11.27 -11.37 -6.60
C PRO A 81 -10.03 -12.08 -6.09
N VAL A 82 -8.90 -11.39 -6.12
CA VAL A 82 -7.72 -11.71 -5.32
C VAL A 82 -8.00 -11.27 -3.88
N GLU A 83 -8.34 -12.25 -3.05
CA GLU A 83 -8.49 -12.04 -1.62
C GLU A 83 -7.12 -11.96 -0.92
N ASN A 84 -7.07 -11.27 0.22
CA ASN A 84 -5.87 -11.15 1.06
C ASN A 84 -4.67 -10.52 0.33
N ALA A 85 -4.91 -9.64 -0.64
CA ALA A 85 -3.89 -8.76 -1.17
C ALA A 85 -3.55 -7.68 -0.12
N PHE A 86 -2.30 -7.22 -0.09
CA PHE A 86 -1.87 -6.20 0.86
C PHE A 86 -0.97 -5.16 0.19
N VAL A 87 -1.15 -3.91 0.61
CA VAL A 87 -0.08 -2.89 0.60
C VAL A 87 0.45 -2.79 2.00
N ILE A 88 1.76 -3.04 2.17
CA ILE A 88 2.41 -2.93 3.46
C ILE A 88 3.33 -1.72 3.44
N LEU A 89 3.20 -0.88 4.47
CA LEU A 89 4.11 0.24 4.72
C LEU A 89 4.91 -0.03 5.98
N ARG A 90 6.19 0.32 5.97
CA ARG A 90 6.97 0.59 7.18
C ARG A 90 7.08 2.09 7.34
N VAL A 91 6.69 2.58 8.51
CA VAL A 91 6.65 4.01 8.81
C VAL A 91 7.27 4.29 10.16
N ARG A 92 7.72 5.52 10.39
CA ARG A 92 8.08 6.04 11.71
C ARG A 92 7.06 7.07 12.15
N TRP A 93 6.57 6.93 13.37
CA TRP A 93 5.61 7.85 13.97
C TRP A 93 5.94 8.02 15.45
N GLN A 94 6.10 9.27 15.88
CA GLN A 94 6.56 9.64 17.23
C GLN A 94 7.81 8.85 17.68
N GLY A 95 8.80 8.73 16.79
CA GLY A 95 10.07 8.06 17.08
C GLY A 95 10.01 6.52 17.12
N ARG A 96 8.85 5.90 16.90
CA ARG A 96 8.69 4.44 16.87
C ARG A 96 8.37 3.95 15.46
N GLU A 97 8.90 2.80 15.08
CA GLU A 97 8.56 2.17 13.80
C GLU A 97 7.29 1.34 13.91
N TRP A 98 6.49 1.41 12.84
CA TRP A 98 5.22 0.70 12.70
C TRP A 98 5.16 0.02 11.34
N ARG A 99 4.54 -1.14 11.30
CA ARG A 99 4.08 -1.82 10.09
C ARG A 99 2.59 -1.55 9.93
N VAL A 100 2.23 -0.95 8.81
CA VAL A 100 0.86 -0.66 8.43
C VAL A 100 0.45 -1.67 7.38
N LEU A 101 -0.53 -2.52 7.71
CA LEU A 101 -1.05 -3.55 6.82
C LEU A 101 -2.38 -3.06 6.27
N THR A 102 -2.40 -2.72 4.98
CA THR A 102 -3.61 -2.36 4.24
C THR A 102 -4.08 -3.59 3.50
N ARG A 103 -5.14 -4.23 3.97
CA ARG A 103 -5.80 -5.34 3.27
C ARG A 103 -6.64 -4.79 2.12
N LEU A 104 -6.49 -5.42 0.96
CA LEU A 104 -7.16 -5.08 -0.27
C LEU A 104 -8.01 -6.25 -0.76
N THR A 105 -9.12 -5.92 -1.40
CA THR A 105 -9.74 -6.79 -2.40
C THR A 105 -9.35 -6.26 -3.77
N VAL A 106 -8.78 -7.12 -4.63
CA VAL A 106 -8.37 -6.75 -5.98
C VAL A 106 -9.13 -7.57 -7.00
N THR A 107 -9.78 -6.93 -7.97
CA THR A 107 -10.50 -7.59 -9.07
C THR A 107 -9.94 -7.14 -10.41
N ALA A 108 -10.00 -8.00 -11.42
CA ALA A 108 -9.77 -7.58 -12.80
C ALA A 108 -11.02 -6.86 -13.36
N ASP A 109 -10.81 -5.67 -13.92
CA ASP A 109 -11.81 -4.94 -14.71
C ASP A 109 -11.98 -5.58 -16.10
N ALA A 110 -12.90 -5.07 -16.92
CA ALA A 110 -13.22 -5.64 -18.23
C ALA A 110 -12.02 -5.69 -19.20
N ASP A 111 -11.03 -4.81 -19.02
CA ASP A 111 -9.77 -4.77 -19.78
C ASP A 111 -8.64 -5.58 -19.12
N GLY A 112 -8.93 -6.31 -18.04
CA GLY A 112 -7.96 -7.07 -17.24
C GLY A 112 -7.17 -6.21 -16.25
N SER A 113 -7.46 -4.91 -16.14
CA SER A 113 -6.73 -4.03 -15.24
C SER A 113 -7.08 -4.28 -13.76
N PRO A 114 -6.10 -4.20 -12.84
CA PRO A 114 -6.37 -4.43 -11.42
C PRO A 114 -7.10 -3.23 -10.79
N VAL A 115 -8.24 -3.49 -10.18
CA VAL A 115 -9.02 -2.56 -9.37
C VAL A 115 -8.95 -3.01 -7.92
N ALA A 116 -8.31 -2.20 -7.08
CA ALA A 116 -8.07 -2.48 -5.67
C ALA A 116 -8.95 -1.58 -4.79
N SER A 117 -9.70 -2.20 -3.87
CA SER A 117 -10.44 -1.52 -2.83
C SER A 117 -9.83 -1.80 -1.46
N THR A 118 -9.71 -0.78 -0.62
CA THR A 118 -9.18 -0.92 0.73
C THR A 118 -10.28 -1.42 1.66
N GLU A 119 -10.05 -2.57 2.29
CA GLU A 119 -11.00 -3.19 3.21
C GLU A 119 -10.72 -2.82 4.66
N LEU A 120 -9.45 -2.92 5.06
CA LEU A 120 -9.03 -2.78 6.44
C LEU A 120 -7.58 -2.29 6.50
N ILE A 121 -7.31 -1.37 7.41
CA ILE A 121 -5.95 -0.93 7.73
C ILE A 121 -5.67 -1.25 9.20
N THR A 122 -4.56 -1.95 9.46
CA THR A 122 -4.11 -2.27 10.82
C THR A 122 -2.69 -1.77 11.05
N PHE A 123 -2.40 -1.41 12.31
CA PHE A 123 -1.14 -0.78 12.71
C PHE A 123 -0.44 -1.61 13.77
N HIS A 124 0.77 -2.07 13.46
CA HIS A 124 1.54 -2.98 14.31
C HIS A 124 2.88 -2.35 14.65
N PRO A 125 3.21 -2.11 15.92
CA PRO A 125 4.52 -1.60 16.25
C PRO A 125 5.61 -2.63 15.92
N VAL A 126 6.71 -2.17 15.32
CA VAL A 126 7.90 -3.00 15.08
C VAL A 126 8.63 -3.20 16.41
N GLY A 127 9.16 -4.40 16.65
CA GLY A 127 9.97 -4.71 17.85
C GLY A 127 9.20 -5.29 19.04
N PHE A 128 7.93 -5.66 18.89
CA PHE A 128 7.19 -6.42 19.91
C PHE A 128 7.11 -7.88 19.47
N SER A 129 8.22 -8.60 19.62
CA SER A 129 8.27 -10.05 19.64
C SER A 129 8.71 -10.47 21.04
N ARG A 130 7.80 -11.03 21.82
CA ARG A 130 8.14 -11.91 22.94
C ARG A 130 7.20 -13.09 22.93
#